data_AF-A0A4D4KPG9-F1
#
_entry.id   AF-A0A4D4KPG9-F1
#
_cell.length_a   1.000
_cell.length_b   1.000
_cell.length_c   1.000
_cell.angle_alpha   90.00
_cell.angle_beta   90.00
_cell.angle_gamma   90.00
#
_symmetry.space_group_name_H-M   'P 1'
#
loop_
_entity.id
_entity.type
_entity.pdbx_description
1 polymer ?
#
loop_
_entity_poly.entity_id
_entity_poly.type
_entity_poly.pdbx_seq_one_letter_code
_entity_poly.pdbx_strand_id
1 'polypeptide(L)'
;MAAETGNAGLRDALVRLWEDMATTKTYLTGGVGSRHELESFGDAYELPPDRAYAETCAAIAAIHFGWRMALLTGEARYSDLVERTLFNGFASGVSIDGERWLYVNPLQVRQDDDSRKDATSDRSAHRTPWFRCACCPPNVMRLLASLPHYMASGDAQGLQLHQYASGSYEAGGGAVRVGTGYPWEGRIAVVVDTAPRDTDWTLSLRIPHWATAYEATVGGEPVAERADNGWLRLRRRWRPGETVVLSLSLEPRLTRPDPRADGVRGCAAIERGPLVYCLEQPDQPAGLRLDDIALDPDATLSAEHRPELLGGVTVITSLALRHAVVRDGWWPYRDGGAGSADGVRPGVDTGGAEALDPVPVTAIPYYAWANREPGAMRVWTPLQPPAG
;
A
#
# COMPACT_ATOMS: atom_id res chain seq x y z
N MET A 1 24.29 -11.37 -10.71
CA MET A 1 24.55 -11.89 -12.07
C MET A 1 24.45 -10.82 -13.17
N ALA A 2 23.27 -10.32 -13.58
CA ALA A 2 23.19 -9.36 -14.70
C ALA A 2 24.07 -8.11 -14.49
N ALA A 3 24.04 -7.51 -13.29
CA ALA A 3 24.90 -6.38 -12.92
C ALA A 3 26.40 -6.73 -12.91
N GLU A 4 26.75 -7.94 -12.43
CA GLU A 4 28.15 -8.37 -12.24
C GLU A 4 28.83 -8.76 -13.55
N THR A 5 28.06 -9.31 -14.50
CA THR A 5 28.59 -9.79 -15.79
C THR A 5 28.35 -8.81 -16.95
N GLY A 6 27.53 -7.78 -16.74
CA GLY A 6 27.12 -6.85 -17.80
C GLY A 6 26.24 -7.49 -18.89
N ASN A 7 25.63 -8.66 -18.62
CA ASN A 7 24.84 -9.38 -19.61
C ASN A 7 23.47 -8.71 -19.86
N ALA A 8 23.34 -8.08 -21.03
CA ALA A 8 22.12 -7.39 -21.44
C ALA A 8 20.91 -8.33 -21.58
N GLY A 9 21.07 -9.54 -22.12
CA GLY A 9 19.95 -10.48 -22.27
C GLY A 9 19.34 -10.90 -20.93
N LEU A 10 20.17 -11.05 -19.89
CA LEU A 10 19.67 -11.28 -18.52
C LEU A 10 18.97 -10.05 -17.95
N ARG A 11 19.51 -8.85 -18.18
CA ARG A 11 18.85 -7.60 -17.77
C ARG A 11 17.46 -7.48 -18.42
N ASP A 12 17.35 -7.70 -19.72
CA ASP A 12 16.10 -7.58 -20.46
C ASP A 12 15.06 -8.62 -20.01
N ALA A 13 15.51 -9.84 -19.68
CA ALA A 13 14.65 -10.86 -19.10
C ALA A 13 14.11 -10.44 -17.72
N LEU A 14 14.98 -9.89 -16.85
CA LEU A 14 14.57 -9.40 -15.52
C LEU A 14 13.59 -8.22 -15.62
N VAL A 15 13.83 -7.27 -16.54
CA VAL A 15 12.90 -6.16 -16.79
C VAL A 15 11.53 -6.68 -17.19
N ARG A 16 11.46 -7.59 -18.18
CA ARG A 16 10.19 -8.18 -18.64
C ARG A 16 9.46 -8.94 -17.54
N LEU A 17 10.17 -9.74 -16.74
CA LEU A 17 9.57 -10.48 -15.63
C LEU A 17 9.06 -9.55 -14.52
N TRP A 18 9.82 -8.49 -14.21
CA TRP A 18 9.39 -7.51 -13.24
C TRP A 18 8.16 -6.74 -13.73
N GLU A 19 8.12 -6.35 -15.00
CA GLU A 19 6.98 -5.63 -15.59
C GLU A 19 5.71 -6.48 -15.61
N ASP A 20 5.79 -7.75 -16.00
CA ASP A 20 4.67 -8.70 -15.95
C ASP A 20 4.13 -8.84 -14.52
N MET A 21 5.03 -9.07 -13.55
CA MET A 21 4.69 -9.18 -12.13
C MET A 21 4.03 -7.88 -11.61
N ALA A 22 4.74 -6.75 -11.70
CA ALA A 22 4.37 -5.50 -11.07
C ALA A 22 3.09 -4.88 -11.66
N THR A 23 2.88 -5.02 -12.97
CA THR A 23 1.78 -4.32 -13.66
C THR A 23 0.50 -5.15 -13.79
N THR A 24 0.59 -6.47 -13.63
CA THR A 24 -0.56 -7.36 -13.87
C THR A 24 -0.83 -8.37 -12.75
N LYS A 25 0.14 -8.64 -11.85
CA LYS A 25 0.04 -9.73 -10.85
C LYS A 25 0.37 -9.31 -9.43
N THR A 26 0.49 -8.01 -9.17
CA THR A 26 0.74 -7.45 -7.85
C THR A 26 -0.54 -6.82 -7.31
N TYR A 27 -0.92 -7.21 -6.09
CA TYR A 27 -2.02 -6.60 -5.35
C TYR A 27 -1.68 -5.14 -4.99
N LEU A 28 -2.70 -4.32 -4.70
CA LEU A 28 -2.49 -2.93 -4.28
C LEU A 28 -1.54 -2.81 -3.07
N THR A 29 -1.52 -3.80 -2.19
CA THR A 29 -0.63 -3.86 -1.01
C THR A 29 0.83 -4.16 -1.35
N GLY A 30 1.19 -4.41 -2.61
CA GLY A 30 2.50 -4.94 -2.99
C GLY A 30 2.65 -6.45 -2.79
N GLY A 31 1.62 -7.12 -2.22
CA GLY A 31 1.58 -8.57 -2.12
C GLY A 31 1.50 -9.24 -3.50
N VAL A 32 2.06 -10.44 -3.62
CA VAL A 32 2.08 -11.22 -4.87
C VAL A 32 1.70 -12.68 -4.61
N GLY A 33 1.09 -13.33 -5.61
CA GLY A 33 0.56 -14.68 -5.50
C GLY A 33 -0.94 -14.66 -5.23
N SER A 34 -1.74 -15.01 -6.23
CA SER A 34 -3.21 -14.96 -6.16
C SER A 34 -3.85 -16.33 -5.99
N ARG A 35 -3.06 -17.42 -6.04
CA ARG A 35 -3.55 -18.78 -5.92
C ARG A 35 -2.94 -19.47 -4.70
N HIS A 36 -3.80 -20.03 -3.85
CA HIS A 36 -3.39 -20.94 -2.77
C HIS A 36 -2.83 -22.27 -3.29
N GLU A 37 -3.23 -22.68 -4.50
CA GLU A 37 -2.66 -23.84 -5.17
C GLU A 37 -1.21 -23.54 -5.55
N LEU A 38 -0.29 -24.35 -5.01
CA LEU A 38 1.15 -24.21 -5.21
C LEU A 38 1.74 -22.84 -4.86
N GLU A 39 0.99 -21.99 -4.14
CA GLU A 39 1.49 -20.71 -3.62
C GLU A 39 2.00 -19.82 -4.76
N SER A 40 1.17 -19.70 -5.81
CA SER A 40 1.60 -19.34 -7.15
C SER A 40 1.00 -18.03 -7.67
N PHE A 41 1.63 -17.48 -8.69
CA PHE A 41 1.02 -16.46 -9.52
C PHE A 41 -0.19 -17.04 -10.26
N GLY A 42 -1.28 -16.28 -10.30
CA GLY A 42 -2.36 -16.50 -11.25
C GLY A 42 -2.07 -15.89 -12.62
N ASP A 43 -3.10 -15.84 -13.44
CA ASP A 43 -3.11 -15.18 -14.73
C ASP A 43 -3.01 -13.66 -14.57
N ALA A 44 -2.68 -12.95 -15.65
CA ALA A 44 -2.64 -11.49 -15.63
C ALA A 44 -4.01 -10.92 -15.20
N TYR A 45 -4.00 -10.02 -14.23
CA TYR A 45 -5.17 -9.39 -13.60
C TYR A 45 -6.07 -10.34 -12.77
N GLU A 46 -5.64 -11.58 -12.54
CA GLU A 46 -6.28 -12.47 -11.56
C GLU A 46 -5.86 -12.07 -10.14
N LEU A 47 -6.58 -11.11 -9.57
CA LEU A 47 -6.29 -10.52 -8.25
C LEU A 47 -7.53 -10.55 -7.32
N PRO A 48 -8.09 -11.72 -6.99
CA PRO A 48 -9.22 -11.83 -6.07
C PRO A 48 -8.80 -11.39 -4.66
N PRO A 49 -9.55 -10.50 -3.98
CA PRO A 49 -9.16 -9.95 -2.68
C PRO A 49 -9.36 -10.93 -1.52
N ASP A 50 -10.40 -11.76 -1.56
CA ASP A 50 -10.77 -12.71 -0.51
C ASP A 50 -10.02 -14.05 -0.59
N ARG A 51 -9.46 -14.38 -1.76
CA ARG A 51 -8.63 -15.58 -1.97
C ARG A 51 -7.17 -15.26 -2.28
N ALA A 52 -6.74 -14.03 -1.99
CA ALA A 52 -5.35 -13.62 -2.18
C ALA A 52 -4.43 -14.47 -1.29
N TYR A 53 -3.42 -15.11 -1.89
CA TYR A 53 -2.38 -15.77 -1.12
C TYR A 53 -1.42 -14.74 -0.52
N ALA A 54 -0.90 -13.86 -1.38
CA ALA A 54 -0.12 -12.68 -1.00
C ALA A 54 0.87 -12.98 0.14
N GLU A 55 1.71 -14.00 -0.05
CA GLU A 55 2.52 -14.55 1.03
C GLU A 55 3.50 -13.51 1.60
N THR A 56 3.69 -13.49 2.91
CA THR A 56 4.72 -12.65 3.56
C THR A 56 6.11 -12.91 2.97
N CYS A 57 6.49 -14.17 2.69
CA CYS A 57 7.78 -14.45 2.04
C CYS A 57 7.86 -13.92 0.62
N ALA A 58 6.75 -13.92 -0.12
CA ALA A 58 6.69 -13.42 -1.48
C ALA A 58 6.80 -11.88 -1.51
N ALA A 59 6.21 -11.18 -0.52
CA ALA A 59 6.44 -9.75 -0.31
C ALA A 59 7.93 -9.44 -0.05
N ILE A 60 8.60 -10.23 0.79
CA ILE A 60 10.05 -10.09 1.04
C ILE A 60 10.86 -10.34 -0.23
N ALA A 61 10.50 -11.37 -1.02
CA ALA A 61 11.16 -11.66 -2.29
C ALA A 61 10.96 -10.52 -3.31
N ALA A 62 9.77 -9.92 -3.38
CA ALA A 62 9.47 -8.77 -4.23
C ALA A 62 10.31 -7.54 -3.83
N ILE A 63 10.52 -7.31 -2.52
CA ILE A 63 11.42 -6.26 -2.02
C ILE A 63 12.86 -6.51 -2.47
N HIS A 64 13.36 -7.73 -2.30
CA HIS A 64 14.72 -8.09 -2.74
C HIS A 64 14.88 -7.93 -4.26
N PHE A 65 13.89 -8.35 -5.04
CA PHE A 65 13.93 -8.23 -6.49
C PHE A 65 13.88 -6.77 -6.93
N GLY A 66 12.94 -5.98 -6.39
CA GLY A 66 12.84 -4.55 -6.63
C GLY A 66 14.12 -3.80 -6.28
N TRP A 67 14.74 -4.11 -5.14
CA TRP A 67 16.02 -3.51 -4.76
C TRP A 67 17.14 -3.79 -5.77
N ARG A 68 17.27 -5.04 -6.21
CA ARG A 68 18.27 -5.38 -7.23
C ARG A 68 18.00 -4.73 -8.57
N MET A 69 16.73 -4.58 -8.95
CA MET A 69 16.36 -3.84 -10.16
C MET A 69 16.66 -2.35 -10.04
N ALA A 70 16.41 -1.73 -8.89
CA ALA A 70 16.76 -0.33 -8.63
C ALA A 70 18.27 -0.10 -8.79
N LEU A 71 19.10 -0.97 -8.20
CA LEU A 71 20.56 -0.89 -8.33
C LEU A 71 21.06 -1.15 -9.77
N LEU A 72 20.40 -2.06 -10.50
CA LEU A 72 20.79 -2.43 -11.87
C LEU A 72 20.44 -1.34 -12.90
N THR A 73 19.33 -0.64 -12.70
CA THR A 73 18.74 0.25 -13.71
C THR A 73 18.85 1.73 -13.33
N GLY A 74 18.90 2.04 -12.04
CA GLY A 74 18.78 3.40 -11.52
C GLY A 74 17.36 3.97 -11.55
N GLU A 75 16.34 3.21 -11.97
CA GLU A 75 14.98 3.71 -12.12
C GLU A 75 14.21 3.72 -10.79
N ALA A 76 13.49 4.81 -10.50
CA ALA A 76 12.78 4.99 -9.24
C ALA A 76 11.60 4.03 -9.03
N ARG A 77 10.92 3.60 -10.12
CA ARG A 77 9.73 2.73 -10.06
C ARG A 77 9.95 1.42 -9.28
N TYR A 78 11.18 0.91 -9.30
CA TYR A 78 11.55 -0.28 -8.53
C TYR A 78 11.57 0.00 -7.02
N SER A 79 12.02 1.19 -6.63
CA SER A 79 12.03 1.64 -5.23
C SER A 79 10.63 2.04 -4.74
N ASP A 80 9.76 2.51 -5.63
CA ASP A 80 8.34 2.72 -5.33
C ASP A 80 7.64 1.42 -4.95
N LEU A 81 7.88 0.33 -5.69
CA LEU A 81 7.30 -0.97 -5.33
C LEU A 81 7.90 -1.52 -4.03
N VAL A 82 9.19 -1.28 -3.77
CA VAL A 82 9.82 -1.61 -2.47
C VAL A 82 9.12 -0.88 -1.33
N GLU A 83 8.89 0.43 -1.46
CA GLU A 83 8.15 1.24 -0.47
C GLU A 83 6.76 0.66 -0.21
N ARG A 84 5.98 0.49 -1.29
CA ARG A 84 4.61 -0.04 -1.22
C ARG A 84 4.57 -1.39 -0.52
N THR A 85 5.50 -2.29 -0.86
CA THR A 85 5.54 -3.63 -0.28
C THR A 85 5.97 -3.58 1.19
N LEU A 86 6.98 -2.79 1.54
CA LEU A 86 7.46 -2.62 2.91
C LEU A 86 6.36 -2.12 3.85
N PHE A 87 5.67 -1.04 3.48
CA PHE A 87 4.66 -0.40 4.31
C PHE A 87 3.32 -1.13 4.37
N ASN A 88 3.07 -2.08 3.44
CA ASN A 88 1.79 -2.77 3.35
C ASN A 88 1.97 -4.29 3.41
N GLY A 89 2.16 -4.97 2.27
CA GLY A 89 2.13 -6.43 2.19
C GLY A 89 3.20 -7.16 3.02
N PHE A 90 4.33 -6.51 3.33
CA PHE A 90 5.31 -7.03 4.29
C PHE A 90 4.90 -6.71 5.73
N ALA A 91 4.62 -5.44 6.05
CA ALA A 91 4.30 -5.01 7.40
C ALA A 91 3.02 -5.67 7.96
N SER A 92 2.05 -6.04 7.11
CA SER A 92 0.88 -6.81 7.56
C SER A 92 1.23 -8.18 8.11
N GLY A 93 2.35 -8.76 7.61
CA GLY A 93 2.84 -10.10 7.93
C GLY A 93 3.25 -10.33 9.39
N VAL A 94 3.36 -9.27 10.19
CA VAL A 94 3.77 -9.32 11.60
C VAL A 94 2.84 -8.44 12.46
N SER A 95 2.53 -8.86 13.67
CA SER A 95 1.75 -8.07 14.62
C SER A 95 2.56 -6.88 15.14
N ILE A 96 1.86 -5.86 15.64
CA ILE A 96 2.49 -4.65 16.19
C ILE A 96 3.38 -4.99 17.41
N ASP A 97 2.98 -5.99 18.20
CA ASP A 97 3.78 -6.51 19.32
C ASP A 97 4.97 -7.39 18.88
N GLY A 98 5.05 -7.78 17.60
CA GLY A 98 6.11 -8.63 17.06
C GLY A 98 6.00 -10.12 17.42
N GLU A 99 4.90 -10.57 18.04
CA GLU A 99 4.76 -11.92 18.60
C GLU A 99 3.92 -12.88 17.74
N ARG A 100 3.28 -12.40 16.68
CA ARG A 100 2.39 -13.18 15.83
C ARG A 100 2.55 -12.81 14.36
N TRP A 101 2.27 -13.74 13.46
CA TRP A 101 2.59 -13.63 12.03
C TRP A 101 1.41 -14.03 11.16
N LEU A 102 1.34 -13.44 9.97
CA LEU A 102 0.53 -13.94 8.86
C LEU A 102 1.43 -14.65 7.86
N TYR A 103 0.99 -15.83 7.41
CA TYR A 103 1.54 -16.46 6.21
C TYR A 103 0.91 -15.82 4.96
N VAL A 104 -0.42 -15.76 4.97
CA VAL A 104 -1.29 -15.26 3.90
C VAL A 104 -1.80 -13.87 4.26
N ASN A 105 -1.73 -12.92 3.33
CA ASN A 105 -2.13 -11.52 3.57
C ASN A 105 -3.34 -11.14 2.68
N PRO A 106 -4.58 -11.54 3.05
CA PRO A 106 -5.75 -11.26 2.23
C PRO A 106 -6.06 -9.76 2.17
N LEU A 107 -6.81 -9.34 1.15
CA LEU A 107 -7.33 -7.98 1.01
C LEU A 107 -8.82 -7.88 1.38
N GLN A 108 -9.45 -9.02 1.68
CA GLN A 108 -10.80 -9.12 2.21
C GLN A 108 -10.92 -10.34 3.12
N VAL A 109 -11.48 -10.13 4.31
CA VAL A 109 -11.92 -11.17 5.25
C VAL A 109 -13.40 -10.93 5.49
N ARG A 110 -14.23 -11.91 5.12
CA ARG A 110 -15.70 -11.80 5.25
C ARG A 110 -16.12 -11.94 6.71
N GLN A 111 -17.27 -11.38 7.06
CA GLN A 111 -17.80 -11.48 8.42
C GLN A 111 -18.06 -12.93 8.83
N ASP A 112 -18.53 -13.74 7.88
CA ASP A 112 -18.88 -15.14 8.07
C ASP A 112 -17.71 -16.07 7.69
N ASP A 113 -16.46 -15.57 7.70
CA ASP A 113 -15.27 -16.36 7.39
C ASP A 113 -15.00 -17.39 8.49
N ASP A 114 -15.24 -18.65 8.13
CA ASP A 114 -15.07 -19.82 8.99
C ASP A 114 -13.62 -20.31 9.06
N SER A 115 -12.66 -19.71 8.34
CA SER A 115 -11.23 -20.07 8.45
C SER A 115 -10.71 -19.94 9.89
N ARG A 116 -11.39 -19.13 10.73
CA ARG A 116 -11.19 -19.02 12.18
C ARG A 116 -11.31 -20.36 12.92
N LYS A 117 -12.17 -21.26 12.42
CA LYS A 117 -12.42 -22.56 13.04
C LYS A 117 -11.28 -23.55 12.79
N ASP A 118 -10.43 -23.29 11.79
CA ASP A 118 -9.23 -24.07 11.51
C ASP A 118 -7.96 -23.28 11.90
N ALA A 119 -7.83 -23.01 13.21
CA ALA A 119 -6.68 -22.33 13.80
C ALA A 119 -5.35 -23.12 13.65
N THR A 120 -5.38 -24.31 13.04
CA THR A 120 -4.21 -25.17 12.81
C THR A 120 -3.61 -25.04 11.42
N SER A 121 -4.31 -24.34 10.51
CA SER A 121 -3.83 -24.11 9.15
C SER A 121 -2.79 -22.98 9.11
N ASP A 122 -1.64 -23.27 8.49
CA ASP A 122 -0.63 -22.24 8.20
C ASP A 122 -1.19 -21.13 7.29
N ARG A 123 -2.32 -21.36 6.60
CA ARG A 123 -2.92 -20.46 5.60
C ARG A 123 -4.07 -19.62 6.15
N SER A 124 -4.11 -19.44 7.47
CA SER A 124 -5.13 -18.64 8.14
C SER A 124 -5.05 -17.16 7.74
N ALA A 125 -6.21 -16.51 7.63
CA ALA A 125 -6.35 -15.06 7.53
C ALA A 125 -6.16 -14.34 8.89
N HIS A 126 -5.69 -15.05 9.92
CA HIS A 126 -5.44 -14.50 11.25
C HIS A 126 -4.00 -14.76 11.69
N ARG A 127 -3.44 -13.80 12.44
CA ARG A 127 -2.07 -13.94 12.94
C ARG A 127 -1.96 -15.09 13.94
N THR A 128 -0.98 -15.95 13.74
CA THR A 128 -0.66 -17.07 14.64
C THR A 128 0.72 -16.87 15.26
N PRO A 129 1.02 -17.45 16.44
CA PRO A 129 2.35 -17.39 17.05
C PRO A 129 3.42 -18.21 16.32
N TRP A 130 3.04 -19.11 15.42
CA TRP A 130 4.00 -19.86 14.59
C TRP A 130 3.26 -20.64 13.49
N PHE A 131 4.04 -21.31 12.65
CA PHE A 131 3.56 -22.18 11.56
C PHE A 131 4.27 -23.52 11.59
N ARG A 132 3.64 -24.56 11.04
CA ARG A 132 4.32 -25.82 10.73
C ARG A 132 5.36 -25.60 9.63
N CYS A 133 5.00 -24.87 8.58
CA CYS A 133 5.92 -24.34 7.57
C CYS A 133 6.41 -22.94 8.00
N ALA A 134 7.43 -22.87 8.84
CA ALA A 134 7.89 -21.62 9.43
C ALA A 134 8.87 -20.83 8.55
N CYS A 135 8.59 -20.67 7.25
CA CYS A 135 9.38 -19.81 6.38
C CYS A 135 9.19 -18.33 6.75
N CYS A 136 7.97 -17.87 7.02
CA CYS A 136 7.67 -16.43 7.20
C CYS A 136 8.36 -15.79 8.41
N PRO A 137 8.27 -16.32 9.65
CA PRO A 137 8.80 -15.62 10.82
C PRO A 137 10.31 -15.30 10.76
N PRO A 138 11.22 -16.27 10.49
CA PRO A 138 12.65 -15.95 10.37
C PRO A 138 12.95 -15.08 9.13
N ASN A 139 12.12 -15.16 8.08
CA ASN A 139 12.25 -14.32 6.89
C ASN A 139 11.91 -12.85 7.20
N VAL A 140 10.89 -12.60 8.02
CA VAL A 140 10.56 -11.26 8.55
C VAL A 140 11.71 -10.73 9.40
N MET A 141 12.22 -11.54 10.34
CA MET A 141 13.32 -11.13 11.23
C MET A 141 14.56 -10.71 10.44
N ARG A 142 14.97 -11.47 9.42
CA ARG A 142 16.15 -11.11 8.60
C ARG A 142 15.93 -9.85 7.76
N LEU A 143 14.70 -9.61 7.26
CA LEU A 143 14.43 -8.40 6.50
C LEU A 143 14.47 -7.17 7.42
N LEU A 144 13.85 -7.23 8.60
CA LEU A 144 13.91 -6.16 9.59
C LEU A 144 15.37 -5.87 10.01
N ALA A 145 16.14 -6.91 10.31
CA ALA A 145 17.56 -6.76 10.68
C ALA A 145 18.41 -6.14 9.55
N SER A 146 18.02 -6.33 8.29
CA SER A 146 18.73 -5.79 7.13
C SER A 146 18.09 -4.54 6.52
N LEU A 147 16.99 -4.03 7.09
CA LEU A 147 16.20 -2.92 6.54
C LEU A 147 17.02 -1.68 6.16
N PRO A 148 18.03 -1.24 6.95
CA PRO A 148 18.84 -0.07 6.59
C PRO A 148 19.51 -0.15 5.21
N HIS A 149 19.78 -1.36 4.69
CA HIS A 149 20.42 -1.57 3.38
C HIS A 149 19.53 -1.21 2.18
N TYR A 150 18.23 -0.99 2.40
CA TYR A 150 17.26 -0.64 1.35
C TYR A 150 16.96 0.86 1.32
N MET A 151 17.56 1.65 2.22
CA MET A 151 17.21 3.06 2.40
C MET A 151 17.96 3.98 1.42
N ALA A 152 19.23 3.68 1.17
CA ALA A 152 20.11 4.51 0.36
C ALA A 152 21.05 3.66 -0.51
N SER A 153 21.46 4.21 -1.65
CA SER A 153 22.54 3.67 -2.46
C SER A 153 23.48 4.81 -2.89
N GLY A 154 24.58 4.45 -3.54
CA GLY A 154 25.52 5.42 -4.07
C GLY A 154 26.16 4.94 -5.35
N ASP A 155 26.48 5.90 -6.21
CA ASP A 155 27.20 5.70 -7.46
C ASP A 155 28.38 6.69 -7.58
N ALA A 156 28.98 6.80 -8.76
CA ALA A 156 30.08 7.72 -9.00
C ALA A 156 29.67 9.21 -8.95
N GLN A 157 28.36 9.53 -9.00
CA GLN A 157 27.86 10.90 -8.97
C GLN A 157 27.45 11.34 -7.56
N GLY A 158 27.00 10.42 -6.72
CA GLY A 158 26.74 10.68 -5.32
C GLY A 158 25.77 9.69 -4.69
N LEU A 159 24.94 10.18 -3.76
CA LEU A 159 24.04 9.38 -2.93
C LEU A 159 22.59 9.49 -3.41
N GLN A 160 21.90 8.36 -3.41
CA GLN A 160 20.47 8.26 -3.71
C GLN A 160 19.70 7.80 -2.46
N LEU A 161 18.75 8.60 -1.99
CA LEU A 161 17.80 8.21 -0.94
C LEU A 161 16.57 7.57 -1.58
N HIS A 162 16.45 6.25 -1.40
CA HIS A 162 15.36 5.44 -1.94
C HIS A 162 14.17 5.39 -1.00
N GLN A 163 14.38 5.30 0.31
CA GLN A 163 13.30 5.23 1.29
C GLN A 163 13.48 6.34 2.33
N TYR A 164 12.37 6.76 2.95
CA TYR A 164 12.38 7.83 3.93
C TYR A 164 12.11 7.29 5.33
N ALA A 165 13.15 7.34 6.15
CA ALA A 165 13.11 7.07 7.58
C ALA A 165 14.15 7.95 8.27
N SER A 166 13.92 8.28 9.55
CA SER A 166 14.91 9.02 10.33
C SER A 166 16.15 8.14 10.56
N GLY A 167 17.33 8.68 10.30
CA GLY A 167 18.59 7.91 10.38
C GLY A 167 19.78 8.62 9.75
N SER A 168 20.92 7.93 9.75
CA SER A 168 22.14 8.38 9.07
C SER A 168 22.51 7.40 7.96
N TYR A 169 22.82 7.93 6.78
CA TYR A 169 23.11 7.14 5.59
C TYR A 169 24.40 7.61 4.93
N GLU A 170 25.28 6.67 4.60
CA GLU A 170 26.57 6.92 3.96
C GLU A 170 26.67 6.09 2.67
N ALA A 171 26.89 6.76 1.55
CA ALA A 171 27.06 6.13 0.24
C ALA A 171 27.63 7.15 -0.77
N GLY A 172 28.21 6.66 -1.88
CA GLY A 172 28.61 7.53 -2.99
C GLY A 172 29.60 8.63 -2.60
N GLY A 173 30.43 8.39 -1.57
CA GLY A 173 31.44 9.35 -1.09
C GLY A 173 30.92 10.49 -0.20
N GLY A 174 29.67 10.44 0.26
CA GLY A 174 29.11 11.40 1.22
C GLY A 174 28.22 10.73 2.27
N ALA A 175 27.86 11.50 3.29
CA ALA A 175 26.97 11.07 4.36
C ALA A 175 25.90 12.13 4.64
N VAL A 176 24.69 11.67 4.91
CA VAL A 176 23.53 12.51 5.24
C VAL A 176 22.81 11.99 6.47
N ARG A 177 22.18 12.90 7.21
CA ARG A 177 21.25 12.59 8.30
C ARG A 177 19.86 13.00 7.89
N VAL A 178 18.91 12.07 7.99
CA VAL A 178 17.50 12.29 7.68
C VAL A 178 16.71 12.41 8.99
N GLY A 179 15.86 13.43 9.06
CA GLY A 179 14.85 13.59 10.10
C GLY A 179 13.47 13.75 9.45
N THR A 180 12.52 12.89 9.83
CA THR A 180 11.18 12.88 9.25
C THR A 180 10.15 12.19 10.15
N GLY A 181 8.90 12.64 10.07
CA GLY A 181 7.72 11.95 10.61
C GLY A 181 7.04 11.01 9.60
N TYR A 182 7.70 10.71 8.47
CA TYR A 182 7.20 9.77 7.47
C TYR A 182 6.92 8.38 8.08
N PRO A 183 5.82 7.70 7.74
CA PRO A 183 4.84 8.01 6.69
C PRO A 183 3.67 8.90 7.12
N TRP A 184 3.66 9.42 8.35
CA TRP A 184 2.56 10.25 8.86
C TRP A 184 2.65 11.69 8.38
N GLU A 185 3.87 12.21 8.26
CA GLU A 185 4.17 13.55 7.78
C GLU A 185 4.97 13.52 6.48
N GLY A 186 4.64 14.43 5.56
CA GLY A 186 5.29 14.53 4.26
C GLY A 186 6.61 15.30 4.27
N ARG A 187 7.09 15.76 5.43
CA ARG A 187 8.31 16.57 5.54
C ARG A 187 9.53 15.67 5.79
N ILE A 188 10.49 15.70 4.88
CA ILE A 188 11.77 15.01 4.96
C ILE A 188 12.88 16.07 5.01
N ALA A 189 13.56 16.20 6.15
CA ALA A 189 14.75 17.04 6.28
C ALA A 189 16.01 16.18 6.12
N VAL A 190 16.86 16.53 5.17
CA VAL A 190 18.12 15.84 4.87
C VAL A 190 19.26 16.82 5.12
N VAL A 191 20.02 16.58 6.17
CA VAL A 191 21.22 17.37 6.52
C VAL A 191 22.44 16.68 5.92
N VAL A 192 23.23 17.41 5.14
CA VAL A 192 24.50 16.88 4.62
C VAL A 192 25.55 16.94 5.72
N ASP A 193 26.03 15.77 6.15
CA ASP A 193 27.07 15.67 7.18
C ASP A 193 28.47 15.71 6.54
N THR A 194 28.67 14.98 5.45
CA THR A 194 29.93 14.97 4.69
C THR A 194 29.65 14.90 3.19
N ALA A 195 30.48 15.57 2.40
CA ALA A 195 30.49 15.51 0.95
C ALA A 195 31.92 15.75 0.42
N PRO A 196 32.24 15.30 -0.80
CA PRO A 196 33.52 15.59 -1.44
C PRO A 196 33.82 17.10 -1.49
N ARG A 197 35.07 17.46 -1.17
CA ARG A 197 35.53 18.86 -1.21
C ARG A 197 35.75 19.32 -2.65
N ASP A 198 35.41 20.58 -2.93
CA ASP A 198 35.73 21.30 -4.17
C ASP A 198 35.23 20.68 -5.50
N THR A 199 34.37 19.66 -5.42
CA THR A 199 33.69 19.05 -6.58
C THR A 199 32.19 19.02 -6.38
N ASP A 200 31.46 18.98 -7.49
CA ASP A 200 30.02 18.72 -7.44
C ASP A 200 29.76 17.29 -6.99
N TRP A 201 28.75 17.14 -6.14
CA TRP A 201 28.24 15.88 -5.66
C TRP A 201 26.71 15.90 -5.75
N THR A 202 26.13 14.78 -6.17
CA THR A 202 24.69 14.68 -6.43
C THR A 202 23.99 14.00 -5.27
N LEU A 203 23.12 14.74 -4.58
CA LEU A 203 22.13 14.16 -3.67
C LEU A 203 20.84 13.92 -4.47
N SER A 204 20.43 12.67 -4.59
CA SER A 204 19.18 12.31 -5.28
C SER A 204 18.12 11.89 -4.27
N LEU A 205 16.94 12.52 -4.35
CA LEU A 205 15.78 12.21 -3.52
C LEU A 205 14.71 11.56 -4.41
N ARG A 206 14.20 10.37 -4.04
CA ARG A 206 13.10 9.76 -4.78
C ARG A 206 11.82 10.59 -4.61
N ILE A 207 11.20 10.99 -5.70
CA ILE A 207 9.83 11.50 -5.67
C ILE A 207 8.90 10.30 -5.89
N PRO A 208 8.14 9.85 -4.86
CA PRO A 208 7.31 8.67 -5.00
C PRO A 208 6.22 8.85 -6.05
N HIS A 209 5.93 7.81 -6.84
CA HIS A 209 4.92 7.91 -7.92
C HIS A 209 3.53 8.35 -7.45
N TRP A 210 3.17 8.10 -6.18
CA TRP A 210 1.88 8.47 -5.61
C TRP A 210 1.80 9.96 -5.26
N ALA A 211 2.93 10.66 -5.16
CA ALA A 211 2.98 12.07 -4.78
C ALA A 211 2.57 12.94 -5.98
N THR A 212 1.37 13.51 -5.92
CA THR A 212 0.83 14.40 -6.97
C THR A 212 1.52 15.76 -6.98
N ALA A 213 2.00 16.21 -5.82
CA ALA A 213 2.72 17.46 -5.65
C ALA A 213 3.85 17.30 -4.61
N TYR A 214 4.94 18.03 -4.83
CA TYR A 214 6.02 18.15 -3.87
C TYR A 214 6.67 19.54 -3.96
N GLU A 215 7.31 19.93 -2.86
CA GLU A 215 8.17 21.12 -2.80
C GLU A 215 9.54 20.73 -2.26
N ALA A 216 10.59 21.41 -2.72
CA ALA A 216 11.94 21.19 -2.21
C ALA A 216 12.67 22.52 -2.00
N THR A 217 13.41 22.62 -0.90
CA THR A 217 14.28 23.76 -0.61
C THR A 217 15.68 23.31 -0.21
N VAL A 218 16.68 24.15 -0.45
CA VAL A 218 18.05 23.98 0.06
C VAL A 218 18.45 25.23 0.83
N GLY A 219 18.73 25.09 2.12
CA GLY A 219 19.03 26.25 2.98
C GLY A 219 17.87 27.25 3.10
N GLY A 220 16.64 26.82 2.86
CA GLY A 220 15.43 27.66 2.87
C GLY A 220 15.03 28.21 1.49
N GLU A 221 15.92 28.15 0.50
CA GLU A 221 15.63 28.66 -0.85
C GLU A 221 14.99 27.57 -1.74
N PRO A 222 13.94 27.88 -2.52
CA PRO A 222 13.31 26.93 -3.43
C PRO A 222 14.28 26.34 -4.46
N VAL A 223 14.12 25.04 -4.72
CA VAL A 223 14.86 24.32 -5.77
C VAL A 223 14.18 24.53 -7.13
N ALA A 224 14.95 24.92 -8.14
CA ALA A 224 14.47 25.13 -9.51
C ALA A 224 14.35 23.81 -10.28
N GLU A 225 15.22 22.86 -9.97
CA GLU A 225 15.24 21.51 -10.53
C GLU A 225 13.90 20.81 -10.30
N ARG A 226 13.52 20.00 -11.29
CA ARG A 226 12.33 19.15 -11.24
C ARG A 226 12.75 17.70 -11.32
N ALA A 227 11.96 16.84 -10.72
CA ALA A 227 12.23 15.42 -10.73
C ALA A 227 12.12 14.87 -12.15
N ASP A 228 13.08 14.06 -12.52
CA ASP A 228 13.08 13.31 -13.77
C ASP A 228 13.11 11.82 -13.45
N ASN A 229 12.22 11.06 -14.08
CA ASN A 229 12.09 9.61 -13.86
C ASN A 229 12.03 9.20 -12.37
N GLY A 230 11.30 9.99 -11.58
CA GLY A 230 11.10 9.77 -10.13
C GLY A 230 12.26 10.18 -9.24
N TRP A 231 13.25 10.93 -9.75
CA TRP A 231 14.39 11.42 -8.98
C TRP A 231 14.52 12.94 -9.04
N LEU A 232 14.48 13.61 -7.89
CA LEU A 232 14.97 14.97 -7.74
C LEU A 232 16.48 14.93 -7.50
N ARG A 233 17.28 15.33 -8.50
CA ARG A 233 18.74 15.28 -8.44
C ARG A 233 19.32 16.67 -8.18
N LEU A 234 19.95 16.83 -7.04
CA LEU A 234 20.55 18.09 -6.59
C LEU A 234 22.08 18.00 -6.71
N ARG A 235 22.62 18.47 -7.84
CA ARG A 235 24.05 18.45 -8.14
C ARG A 235 24.67 19.80 -7.80
N ARG A 236 25.52 19.83 -6.77
CA ARG A 236 26.21 21.06 -6.33
C ARG A 236 27.41 20.75 -5.45
N ARG A 237 28.17 21.79 -5.10
CA ARG A 237 29.19 21.73 -4.05
C ARG A 237 28.52 21.92 -2.70
N TRP A 238 28.42 20.85 -1.93
CA TRP A 238 27.75 20.87 -0.63
C TRP A 238 28.72 21.26 0.49
N ARG A 239 28.22 22.07 1.44
CA ARG A 239 28.89 22.30 2.71
C ARG A 239 28.25 21.45 3.81
N PRO A 240 29.04 20.88 4.73
CA PRO A 240 28.50 20.25 5.93
C PRO A 240 27.52 21.18 6.66
N GLY A 241 26.38 20.64 7.06
CA GLY A 241 25.29 21.36 7.72
C GLY A 241 24.25 21.97 6.75
N GLU A 242 24.51 22.00 5.44
CA GLU A 242 23.45 22.35 4.47
C GLU A 242 22.29 21.37 4.58
N THR A 243 21.07 21.91 4.56
CA THR A 243 19.85 21.13 4.74
C THR A 243 18.98 21.23 3.49
N VAL A 244 18.57 20.08 2.98
CA VAL A 244 17.51 19.94 2.00
C VAL A 244 16.22 19.61 2.74
N VAL A 245 15.12 20.28 2.41
CA VAL A 245 13.79 19.90 2.90
C VAL A 245 12.95 19.53 1.69
N LEU A 246 12.48 18.29 1.67
CA LEU A 246 11.48 17.80 0.73
C LEU A 246 10.14 17.71 1.45
N SER A 247 9.10 18.30 0.86
CA SER A 247 7.71 18.24 1.34
C SER A 247 6.87 17.51 0.31
N LEU A 248 6.35 16.33 0.66
CA LEU A 248 5.45 15.51 -0.15
C LEU A 248 4.00 15.72 0.30
N SER A 249 3.06 15.93 -0.63
CA SER A 249 1.64 15.99 -0.27
C SER A 249 1.10 14.61 0.10
N LEU A 250 0.63 14.44 1.35
CA LEU A 250 0.04 13.19 1.85
C LEU A 250 -1.49 13.24 1.90
N GLU A 251 -2.12 13.80 0.86
CA GLU A 251 -3.58 13.84 0.77
C GLU A 251 -4.16 12.41 0.66
N PRO A 252 -5.19 12.07 1.45
CA PRO A 252 -5.94 10.84 1.26
C PRO A 252 -6.61 10.82 -0.11
N ARG A 253 -6.62 9.67 -0.77
CA ARG A 253 -7.16 9.50 -2.12
C ARG A 253 -7.91 8.18 -2.27
N LEU A 254 -8.85 8.15 -3.21
CA LEU A 254 -9.46 6.92 -3.70
C LEU A 254 -8.67 6.39 -4.90
N THR A 255 -8.20 5.16 -4.79
CA THR A 255 -7.49 4.44 -5.85
C THR A 255 -8.43 3.40 -6.45
N ARG A 256 -8.52 3.36 -7.78
CA ARG A 256 -9.34 2.40 -8.52
C ARG A 256 -8.47 1.28 -9.10
N PRO A 257 -8.99 0.05 -9.22
CA PRO A 257 -8.23 -1.04 -9.81
C PRO A 257 -8.16 -0.88 -11.33
N ASP A 258 -7.21 -1.60 -11.96
CA ASP A 258 -7.25 -1.80 -13.41
C ASP A 258 -8.59 -2.47 -13.79
N PRO A 259 -9.29 -2.00 -14.82
CA PRO A 259 -10.61 -2.54 -15.21
C PRO A 259 -10.59 -4.02 -15.61
N ARG A 260 -9.42 -4.61 -15.86
CA ARG A 260 -9.25 -6.04 -16.13
C ARG A 260 -9.21 -6.88 -14.85
N ALA A 261 -8.96 -6.29 -13.69
CA ALA A 261 -9.03 -6.97 -12.39
C ALA A 261 -10.50 -7.15 -11.98
N ASP A 262 -11.16 -8.13 -12.61
CA ASP A 262 -12.62 -8.26 -12.61
C ASP A 262 -13.24 -8.38 -11.21
N GLY A 263 -12.58 -9.13 -10.31
CA GLY A 263 -13.06 -9.36 -8.94
C GLY A 263 -13.15 -8.11 -8.05
N VAL A 264 -12.60 -6.97 -8.49
CA VAL A 264 -12.67 -5.69 -7.78
C VAL A 264 -13.18 -4.56 -8.67
N ARG A 265 -13.71 -4.88 -9.86
CA ARG A 265 -14.30 -3.88 -10.77
C ARG A 265 -15.40 -3.10 -10.03
N GLY A 266 -15.42 -1.78 -10.21
CA GLY A 266 -16.38 -0.90 -9.54
C GLY A 266 -16.11 -0.68 -8.05
N CYS A 267 -14.96 -1.13 -7.53
CA CYS A 267 -14.51 -0.80 -6.18
C CYS A 267 -13.48 0.34 -6.18
N ALA A 268 -13.24 0.91 -5.01
CA ALA A 268 -12.10 1.77 -4.71
C ALA A 268 -11.43 1.33 -3.40
N ALA A 269 -10.17 1.69 -3.25
CA ALA A 269 -9.41 1.57 -2.02
C ALA A 269 -8.98 2.96 -1.54
N ILE A 270 -8.87 3.13 -0.23
CA ILE A 270 -8.36 4.38 0.37
C ILE A 270 -6.85 4.26 0.51
N GLU A 271 -6.11 5.29 0.10
CA GLU A 271 -4.67 5.39 0.31
C GLU A 271 -4.29 6.76 0.85
N ARG A 272 -3.22 6.84 1.65
CA ARG A 272 -2.60 8.10 2.07
C ARG A 272 -1.08 7.94 2.06
N GLY A 273 -0.40 8.73 1.24
CA GLY A 273 1.04 8.53 1.02
C GLY A 273 1.32 7.11 0.49
N PRO A 274 2.27 6.37 1.12
CA PRO A 274 2.60 4.99 0.75
C PRO A 274 1.64 3.94 1.35
N LEU A 275 0.76 4.35 2.27
CA LEU A 275 -0.09 3.44 3.02
C LEU A 275 -1.40 3.18 2.28
N VAL A 276 -1.70 1.89 2.11
CA VAL A 276 -3.02 1.37 1.79
C VAL A 276 -3.82 1.28 3.07
N TYR A 277 -5.11 1.62 3.02
CA TYR A 277 -6.02 1.54 4.15
C TYR A 277 -7.04 0.42 3.97
N CYS A 278 -7.57 -0.06 5.08
CA CYS A 278 -8.68 -1.01 5.13
C CYS A 278 -9.74 -0.59 6.15
N LEU A 279 -10.96 -1.02 5.91
CA LEU A 279 -12.03 -0.97 6.89
C LEU A 279 -11.98 -2.25 7.72
N GLU A 280 -11.94 -2.14 9.04
CA GLU A 280 -12.00 -3.26 9.97
C GLU A 280 -13.28 -3.14 10.82
N GLN A 281 -13.94 -4.26 11.08
CA GLN A 281 -15.22 -4.29 11.81
C GLN A 281 -15.23 -3.54 13.16
N PRO A 282 -14.17 -3.59 14.01
CA PRO A 282 -14.15 -2.90 15.30
C PRO A 282 -14.23 -1.37 15.22
N ASP A 283 -13.92 -0.77 14.07
CA ASP A 283 -13.95 0.69 13.90
C ASP A 283 -15.29 1.20 13.34
N GLN A 284 -16.21 0.29 13.02
CA GLN A 284 -17.47 0.64 12.37
C GLN A 284 -18.63 0.72 13.37
N PRO A 285 -19.69 1.50 13.06
CA PRO A 285 -20.90 1.52 13.85
C PRO A 285 -21.46 0.12 14.14
N ALA A 286 -21.99 -0.06 15.35
CA ALA A 286 -22.56 -1.33 15.77
C ALA A 286 -23.66 -1.80 14.79
N GLY A 287 -23.58 -3.05 14.35
CA GLY A 287 -24.52 -3.64 13.40
C GLY A 287 -24.28 -3.29 11.92
N LEU A 288 -23.29 -2.46 11.60
CA LEU A 288 -22.89 -2.21 10.20
C LEU A 288 -22.05 -3.38 9.68
N ARG A 289 -22.48 -4.04 8.60
CA ARG A 289 -21.66 -5.02 7.89
C ARG A 289 -20.81 -4.32 6.83
N LEU A 290 -19.55 -4.73 6.68
CA LEU A 290 -18.67 -4.23 5.61
C LEU A 290 -19.14 -4.64 4.20
N ASP A 291 -20.04 -5.62 4.10
CA ASP A 291 -20.65 -6.03 2.83
C ASP A 291 -21.74 -5.05 2.36
N ASP A 292 -22.32 -4.27 3.29
CA ASP A 292 -23.47 -3.40 3.05
C ASP A 292 -23.07 -1.95 2.75
N ILE A 293 -21.78 -1.67 2.55
CA ILE A 293 -21.27 -0.31 2.37
C ILE A 293 -20.71 -0.09 0.97
N ALA A 294 -20.92 1.12 0.45
CA ALA A 294 -20.22 1.66 -0.71
C ALA A 294 -19.58 3.00 -0.35
N LEU A 295 -18.37 3.25 -0.84
CA LEU A 295 -17.74 4.56 -0.73
C LEU A 295 -18.46 5.54 -1.66
N ASP A 296 -18.70 6.75 -1.16
CA ASP A 296 -19.14 7.88 -1.97
C ASP A 296 -17.88 8.56 -2.56
N PRO A 297 -17.74 8.64 -3.90
CA PRO A 297 -16.59 9.29 -4.53
C PRO A 297 -16.48 10.79 -4.21
N ASP A 298 -17.58 11.45 -3.85
CA ASP A 298 -17.64 12.88 -3.57
C ASP A 298 -17.51 13.19 -2.06
N ALA A 299 -17.54 12.16 -1.21
CA ALA A 299 -17.34 12.32 0.22
C ALA A 299 -15.89 12.67 0.56
N THR A 300 -15.72 13.67 1.43
CA THR A 300 -14.40 14.07 1.94
C THR A 300 -13.72 12.93 2.68
N LEU A 301 -12.43 12.73 2.40
CA LEU A 301 -11.54 11.86 3.16
C LEU A 301 -10.73 12.69 4.16
N SER A 302 -10.94 12.49 5.46
CA SER A 302 -10.26 13.24 6.52
C SER A 302 -9.23 12.39 7.24
N ALA A 303 -7.99 12.88 7.33
CA ALA A 303 -6.91 12.20 8.06
C ALA A 303 -6.83 12.69 9.51
N GLU A 304 -6.76 11.75 10.47
CA GLU A 304 -6.69 12.05 11.90
C GLU A 304 -5.60 11.16 12.56
N HIS A 305 -4.60 11.76 13.20
CA HIS A 305 -3.58 11.00 13.92
C HIS A 305 -4.06 10.60 15.32
N ARG A 306 -3.97 9.31 15.65
CA ARG A 306 -4.42 8.71 16.91
C ARG A 306 -3.23 8.01 17.60
N PRO A 307 -2.51 8.69 18.52
CA PRO A 307 -1.28 8.16 19.12
C PRO A 307 -1.51 6.90 19.98
N GLU A 308 -2.68 6.77 20.60
CA GLU A 308 -3.01 5.65 21.49
C GLU A 308 -3.60 4.44 20.74
N LEU A 309 -3.91 4.58 19.44
CA LEU A 309 -4.48 3.50 18.65
C LEU A 309 -3.37 2.77 17.89
N LEU A 310 -3.26 1.45 18.10
CA LEU A 310 -2.40 0.57 17.29
C LEU A 310 -0.94 1.04 17.19
N GLY A 311 -0.37 1.52 18.32
CA GLY A 311 1.00 2.01 18.38
C GLY A 311 1.22 3.39 17.74
N GLY A 312 0.14 4.13 17.46
CA GLY A 312 0.17 5.46 16.87
C GLY A 312 -0.03 5.43 15.37
N VAL A 313 -1.27 5.55 14.92
CA VAL A 313 -1.63 5.52 13.49
C VAL A 313 -2.41 6.76 13.07
N THR A 314 -2.29 7.16 11.82
CA THR A 314 -3.24 8.08 11.19
C THR A 314 -4.37 7.28 10.56
N VAL A 315 -5.60 7.49 11.03
CA VAL A 315 -6.82 6.93 10.43
C VAL A 315 -7.38 7.83 9.35
N ILE A 316 -8.18 7.28 8.44
CA ILE A 316 -9.00 8.06 7.50
C ILE A 316 -10.46 7.90 7.85
N THR A 317 -11.19 8.99 8.01
CA THR A 317 -12.64 9.00 8.20
C THR A 317 -13.34 9.55 6.96
N SER A 318 -14.51 9.02 6.66
CA SER A 318 -15.36 9.48 5.56
C SER A 318 -16.82 9.10 5.80
N LEU A 319 -17.71 9.60 4.94
CA LEU A 319 -19.09 9.11 4.85
C LEU A 319 -19.15 8.08 3.72
N ALA A 320 -19.56 6.87 4.07
CA ALA A 320 -19.97 5.85 3.12
C ALA A 320 -21.50 5.86 2.99
N LEU A 321 -22.00 5.12 2.01
CA LEU A 321 -23.41 4.89 1.81
C LEU A 321 -23.75 3.46 2.19
N ARG A 322 -24.76 3.29 3.03
CA ARG A 322 -25.27 1.97 3.40
C ARG A 322 -26.32 1.52 2.38
N HIS A 323 -26.12 0.34 1.82
CA HIS A 323 -27.14 -0.35 1.04
C HIS A 323 -28.00 -1.19 1.99
N ALA A 324 -29.28 -0.85 2.10
CA ALA A 324 -30.24 -1.72 2.75
C ALA A 324 -30.43 -2.98 1.89
N VAL A 325 -30.14 -4.16 2.42
CA VAL A 325 -30.45 -5.42 1.75
C VAL A 325 -31.96 -5.66 1.85
N VAL A 326 -32.72 -5.11 0.91
CA VAL A 326 -34.16 -5.42 0.78
C VAL A 326 -34.27 -6.79 0.09
N ARG A 327 -34.74 -7.82 0.79
CA ARG A 327 -35.01 -9.13 0.17
C ARG A 327 -36.50 -9.31 -0.02
N ASP A 328 -36.93 -9.42 -1.28
CA ASP A 328 -38.26 -9.89 -1.64
C ASP A 328 -38.21 -11.41 -1.90
N GLY A 329 -38.50 -12.19 -0.87
CA GLY A 329 -38.54 -13.66 -0.94
C GLY A 329 -37.20 -14.36 -0.67
N TRP A 330 -37.16 -15.67 -0.97
CA TRP A 330 -36.03 -16.55 -0.64
C TRP A 330 -34.89 -16.52 -1.67
N TRP A 331 -35.20 -16.11 -2.91
CA TRP A 331 -34.25 -16.09 -4.02
C TRP A 331 -33.43 -14.79 -4.01
N PRO A 332 -32.08 -14.85 -4.01
CA PRO A 332 -31.26 -13.67 -3.78
C PRO A 332 -30.95 -12.84 -5.04
N TYR A 333 -31.29 -13.31 -6.24
CA TYR A 333 -31.01 -12.60 -7.49
C TYR A 333 -32.25 -11.82 -7.97
N ARG A 334 -32.03 -10.63 -8.51
CA ARG A 334 -33.07 -9.75 -9.08
C ARG A 334 -32.92 -9.67 -10.60
N ASP A 335 -34.04 -9.56 -11.31
CA ASP A 335 -34.02 -9.30 -12.76
C ASP A 335 -33.50 -7.89 -13.03
N GLY A 336 -32.58 -7.74 -13.99
CA GLY A 336 -31.91 -6.47 -14.33
C GLY A 336 -32.77 -5.43 -15.05
N GLY A 337 -34.09 -5.46 -14.87
CA GLY A 337 -35.00 -4.53 -15.51
C GLY A 337 -34.81 -3.12 -14.95
N ALA A 338 -34.31 -2.20 -15.78
CA ALA A 338 -34.67 -0.79 -15.66
C ALA A 338 -36.19 -0.73 -15.51
N GLY A 339 -36.68 0.03 -14.52
CA GLY A 339 -38.09 0.05 -14.15
C GLY A 339 -39.01 -0.05 -15.36
N SER A 340 -39.75 -1.14 -15.46
CA SER A 340 -40.96 -1.12 -16.30
C SER A 340 -41.91 -0.15 -15.62
N ALA A 341 -42.07 1.01 -16.24
CA ALA A 341 -43.06 2.03 -15.92
C ALA A 341 -44.52 1.55 -16.08
N ASP A 342 -44.80 0.24 -15.98
CA ASP A 342 -46.14 -0.34 -15.96
C ASP A 342 -46.11 -1.66 -15.21
N GLY A 343 -46.36 -1.60 -13.91
CA GLY A 343 -46.38 -2.75 -13.03
C GLY A 343 -46.72 -2.37 -11.59
N VAL A 344 -47.63 -1.42 -11.40
CA VAL A 344 -48.21 -1.12 -10.09
C VAL A 344 -48.81 -2.39 -9.51
N ARG A 345 -48.13 -3.02 -8.55
CA ARG A 345 -48.82 -3.81 -7.53
C ARG A 345 -49.52 -2.79 -6.62
N PRO A 346 -50.86 -2.77 -6.54
CA PRO A 346 -51.54 -1.83 -5.66
C PRO A 346 -51.26 -2.27 -4.21
N GLY A 347 -50.44 -1.50 -3.49
CA GLY A 347 -50.23 -1.66 -2.05
C GLY A 347 -48.81 -1.51 -1.50
N VAL A 348 -47.80 -1.18 -2.32
CA VAL A 348 -46.45 -0.86 -1.81
C VAL A 348 -46.08 0.55 -2.24
N ASP A 349 -45.87 1.44 -1.26
CA ASP A 349 -45.34 2.79 -1.46
C ASP A 349 -44.03 2.71 -2.28
N THR A 350 -44.09 2.97 -3.58
CA THR A 350 -42.92 3.28 -4.39
C THR A 350 -42.56 4.74 -4.18
N GLY A 351 -42.06 5.06 -2.98
CA GLY A 351 -41.49 6.36 -2.64
C GLY A 351 -40.00 6.39 -2.95
N GLY A 352 -39.63 7.07 -4.04
CA GLY A 352 -38.26 7.56 -4.28
C GLY A 352 -37.22 6.51 -4.69
N ALA A 353 -36.21 6.93 -5.45
CA ALA A 353 -34.94 6.22 -5.48
C ALA A 353 -34.53 5.95 -4.03
N GLU A 354 -34.25 4.69 -3.66
CA GLU A 354 -33.85 4.34 -2.28
C GLU A 354 -32.71 5.29 -1.86
N ALA A 355 -33.03 6.25 -1.00
CA ALA A 355 -32.05 7.20 -0.49
C ALA A 355 -31.06 6.36 0.33
N LEU A 356 -29.84 6.21 -0.18
CA LEU A 356 -28.82 5.48 0.54
C LEU A 356 -28.50 6.24 1.83
N ASP A 357 -28.56 5.55 2.97
CA ASP A 357 -28.31 6.16 4.26
C ASP A 357 -26.82 6.45 4.43
N PRO A 358 -26.39 7.71 4.59
CA PRO A 358 -25.00 8.02 4.88
C PRO A 358 -24.58 7.46 6.23
N VAL A 359 -23.43 6.81 6.28
CA VAL A 359 -22.88 6.18 7.49
C VAL A 359 -21.40 6.55 7.64
N PRO A 360 -20.95 7.01 8.82
CA PRO A 360 -19.54 7.27 9.04
C PRO A 360 -18.75 5.96 9.03
N VAL A 361 -17.64 5.97 8.30
CA VAL A 361 -16.68 4.86 8.26
C VAL A 361 -15.30 5.34 8.67
N THR A 362 -14.57 4.46 9.35
CA THR A 362 -13.17 4.70 9.74
C THR A 362 -12.29 3.62 9.12
N ALA A 363 -11.27 4.04 8.39
CA ALA A 363 -10.25 3.18 7.82
C ALA A 363 -8.93 3.32 8.59
N ILE A 364 -8.27 2.19 8.82
CA ILE A 364 -6.94 2.10 9.43
C ILE A 364 -5.91 1.66 8.39
N PRO A 365 -4.60 1.90 8.60
CA PRO A 365 -3.57 1.37 7.71
C PRO A 365 -3.67 -0.16 7.59
N TYR A 366 -3.56 -0.67 6.37
CA TYR A 366 -3.70 -2.09 6.08
C TYR A 366 -2.79 -2.95 6.94
N TYR A 367 -1.53 -2.56 7.14
CA TYR A 367 -0.62 -3.35 7.97
C TYR A 367 -1.10 -3.55 9.42
N ALA A 368 -1.92 -2.64 9.94
CA ALA A 368 -2.34 -2.60 11.34
C ALA A 368 -3.59 -3.44 11.64
N TRP A 369 -4.27 -3.96 10.62
CA TRP A 369 -5.43 -4.86 10.78
C TRP A 369 -5.09 -6.10 11.61
N ALA A 370 -6.09 -6.78 12.18
CA ALA A 370 -5.94 -8.04 12.93
C ALA A 370 -4.99 -7.97 14.15
N ASN A 371 -4.84 -6.80 14.76
CA ASN A 371 -4.17 -6.59 16.05
C ASN A 371 -5.17 -6.41 17.22
N ARG A 372 -6.47 -6.49 16.93
CA ARG A 372 -7.58 -6.29 17.89
C ARG A 372 -8.57 -7.46 17.79
N GLU A 373 -9.80 -7.24 18.25
CA GLU A 373 -10.88 -8.24 18.18
C GLU A 373 -11.08 -8.76 16.75
N PRO A 374 -11.20 -10.08 16.55
CA PRO A 374 -11.39 -10.67 15.23
C PRO A 374 -12.64 -10.14 14.52
N GLY A 375 -12.46 -9.45 13.39
CA GLY A 375 -13.54 -8.88 12.59
C GLY A 375 -13.42 -9.12 11.09
N ALA A 376 -14.46 -8.74 10.35
CA ALA A 376 -14.36 -8.57 8.91
C ALA A 376 -13.35 -7.46 8.59
N MET A 377 -12.69 -7.57 7.44
CA MET A 377 -11.78 -6.56 6.93
C MET A 377 -11.94 -6.46 5.41
N ARG A 378 -11.85 -5.26 4.84
CA ARG A 378 -11.70 -5.11 3.38
C ARG A 378 -10.88 -3.88 2.99
N VAL A 379 -10.05 -4.04 1.96
CA VAL A 379 -9.33 -2.95 1.28
C VAL A 379 -10.19 -2.38 0.16
N TRP A 380 -10.62 -3.24 -0.77
CA TRP A 380 -11.48 -2.85 -1.88
C TRP A 380 -12.93 -2.78 -1.42
N THR A 381 -13.48 -1.57 -1.44
CA THR A 381 -14.87 -1.28 -1.06
C THR A 381 -15.64 -0.86 -2.31
N PRO A 382 -16.89 -1.34 -2.54
CA PRO A 382 -17.70 -0.91 -3.66
C PRO A 382 -17.75 0.60 -3.72
N LEU A 383 -17.70 1.17 -4.92
CA LEU A 383 -17.83 2.60 -5.14
C LEU A 383 -19.24 2.87 -5.66
N GLN A 384 -19.94 3.83 -5.04
CA GLN A 384 -21.21 4.27 -5.55
C GLN A 384 -21.02 4.87 -6.95
N PRO A 385 -21.82 4.47 -7.96
CA PRO A 385 -21.79 5.13 -9.26
C PRO A 385 -22.11 6.62 -9.10
N PRO A 386 -21.43 7.51 -9.85
CA PRO A 386 -21.79 8.93 -9.82
C PRO A 386 -23.26 9.11 -10.17
N ALA A 387 -23.94 10.02 -9.48
CA ALA A 387 -25.28 10.44 -9.87
C ALA A 387 -25.20 11.03 -11.28
N GLY A 388 -25.90 10.40 -12.24
CA GLY A 388 -25.84 10.74 -13.66
C GLY A 388 -26.47 12.08 -14.03
#